data_AF-A0A7Y4XVD0-F1
#
_entry.id   AF-A0A7Y4XVD0-F1
#
_cell.length_a   1.000
_cell.length_b   1.000
_cell.length_c   1.000
_cell.angle_alpha   90.00
_cell.angle_beta   90.00
_cell.angle_gamma   90.00
#
_symmetry.space_group_name_H-M   'P 1'
#
loop_
_entity.id
_entity.type
_entity.pdbx_description
1 polymer ?
#
loop_
_entity_poly.entity_id
_entity_poly.type
_entity_poly.pdbx_seq_one_letter_code
_entity_poly.pdbx_strand_id
1 'polypeptide(L)'
;MRQRAIKDLAQLDEKSFLEQISLGLEKIYENVIKLSNSSNALENELAHYRGHQVLEAIAVEESAKYLILLDATRCPWNDNTKLSEQLSKFNEHLAKGIYAVASDWKPAKFAQLVTLVETQLDEYYLDGPIGVEWIFRNQIIAEREERFYVDYINRDEQHEWATPRNSSIADDLGLSKLGLNAYREPSVIKMVKTIHATKITSLEALKLFANIWRHFEFNNGTRYQEFQAINQTCWRDVLNITQQDLTKKQITILEDKYQLPMYSINMKQKKVKQNDLKERQSNFSPDNYNC
;
A
#
# COMPACT_ATOMS: atom_id res chain seq x y z
N MET A 1 4.75 25.43 15.92
CA MET A 1 4.84 24.52 14.75
C MET A 1 3.84 23.39 14.93
N ARG A 2 2.85 23.24 14.03
CA ARG A 2 1.92 22.11 14.05
C ARG A 2 2.49 20.97 13.21
N GLN A 3 2.73 19.81 13.82
CA GLN A 3 3.18 18.61 13.10
C GLN A 3 1.99 17.93 12.40
N ARG A 4 2.28 17.12 11.37
CA ARG A 4 1.30 16.26 10.65
C ARG A 4 0.11 17.03 10.04
N ALA A 5 0.40 18.15 9.39
CA ALA A 5 -0.58 19.07 8.81
C ALA A 5 -1.01 18.72 7.37
N ILE A 6 -0.92 17.46 6.94
CA ILE A 6 -1.11 17.04 5.53
C ILE A 6 -2.49 17.44 4.97
N LYS A 7 -3.53 17.48 5.82
CA LYS A 7 -4.89 17.87 5.43
C LYS A 7 -5.02 19.34 5.03
N ASP A 8 -4.09 20.19 5.45
CA ASP A 8 -4.10 21.61 5.07
C ASP A 8 -3.88 21.80 3.57
N LEU A 9 -3.29 20.81 2.89
CA LEU A 9 -3.15 20.83 1.43
C LEU A 9 -4.50 20.96 0.72
N ALA A 10 -5.60 20.45 1.30
CA ALA A 10 -6.94 20.59 0.75
C ALA A 10 -7.52 22.01 0.84
N GLN A 11 -6.83 22.93 1.53
CA GLN A 11 -7.24 24.33 1.67
C GLN A 11 -6.55 25.25 0.64
N LEU A 12 -5.59 24.71 -0.12
CA LEU A 12 -4.86 25.44 -1.14
C LEU A 12 -5.67 25.55 -2.44
N ASP A 13 -5.36 26.57 -3.25
CA ASP A 13 -5.79 26.56 -4.65
C ASP A 13 -5.07 25.44 -5.44
N GLU A 14 -5.60 25.10 -6.60
CA GLU A 14 -5.14 23.93 -7.36
C GLU A 14 -3.66 23.99 -7.73
N LYS A 15 -3.19 25.18 -8.13
CA LYS A 15 -1.79 25.37 -8.51
C LYS A 15 -0.89 25.18 -7.30
N SER A 16 -1.19 25.87 -6.20
CA SER A 16 -0.43 25.74 -4.94
C SER A 16 -0.46 24.31 -4.40
N PHE A 17 -1.59 23.60 -4.52
CA PHE A 17 -1.71 22.19 -4.16
C PHE A 17 -0.75 21.33 -4.99
N LEU A 18 -0.79 21.42 -6.32
CA LEU A 18 0.08 20.61 -7.18
C LEU A 18 1.57 20.92 -6.98
N GLU A 19 1.92 22.18 -6.70
CA GLU A 19 3.29 22.57 -6.32
C GLU A 19 3.74 21.90 -5.01
N GLN A 20 2.88 21.86 -3.99
CA GLN A 20 3.19 21.16 -2.74
C GLN A 20 3.25 19.64 -2.90
N ILE A 21 2.38 19.07 -3.75
CA ILE A 21 2.43 17.64 -4.09
C ILE A 21 3.75 17.30 -4.79
N SER A 22 4.17 18.09 -5.77
CA SER A 22 5.47 17.94 -6.45
C SER A 22 6.63 17.87 -5.45
N LEU A 23 6.72 18.85 -4.56
CA LEU A 23 7.75 18.90 -3.52
C LEU A 23 7.68 17.71 -2.55
N GLY A 24 6.46 17.32 -2.17
CA GLY A 24 6.23 16.18 -1.28
C GLY A 24 6.66 14.85 -1.90
N LEU A 25 6.30 14.61 -3.16
CA LEU A 25 6.65 13.40 -3.90
C LEU A 25 8.18 13.26 -4.05
N GLU A 26 8.90 14.34 -4.39
CA GLU A 26 10.36 14.34 -4.44
C GLU A 26 10.99 13.94 -3.10
N LYS A 27 10.58 14.58 -2.01
CA LYS A 27 11.11 14.30 -0.66
C LYS A 27 10.84 12.87 -0.20
N ILE A 28 9.63 12.36 -0.47
CA ILE A 28 9.27 10.98 -0.15
C ILE A 28 10.13 10.02 -0.98
N TYR A 29 10.29 10.26 -2.27
CA TYR A 29 11.10 9.42 -3.14
C TYR A 29 12.56 9.37 -2.69
N GLU A 30 13.18 10.52 -2.39
CA GLU A 30 14.54 10.58 -1.85
C GLU A 30 14.69 9.70 -0.60
N ASN A 31 13.70 9.72 0.30
CA ASN A 31 13.69 8.91 1.51
C ASN A 31 13.53 7.42 1.19
N VAL A 32 12.61 7.06 0.29
CA VAL A 32 12.40 5.68 -0.18
C VAL A 32 13.70 5.10 -0.74
N ILE A 33 14.42 5.85 -1.58
CA ILE A 33 15.69 5.37 -2.17
C ILE A 33 16.76 5.16 -1.10
N LYS A 34 16.91 6.11 -0.16
CA LYS A 34 17.87 5.98 0.94
C LYS A 34 17.58 4.74 1.79
N LEU A 35 16.33 4.57 2.22
CA LEU A 35 15.90 3.42 3.03
C LEU A 35 16.06 2.10 2.27
N SER A 36 15.63 2.05 1.01
CA SER A 36 15.73 0.85 0.16
C SER A 36 17.18 0.45 -0.07
N ASN A 37 18.07 1.40 -0.38
CA ASN A 37 19.49 1.12 -0.57
C ASN A 37 20.17 0.66 0.72
N SER A 38 19.89 1.32 1.85
CA SER A 38 20.42 0.90 3.15
C SER A 38 19.90 -0.47 3.57
N SER A 39 18.63 -0.78 3.30
CA SER A 39 18.04 -2.10 3.53
C SER A 39 18.75 -3.18 2.72
N ASN A 40 19.01 -2.91 1.43
CA ASN A 40 19.70 -3.85 0.54
C ASN A 40 21.15 -4.10 0.98
N ALA A 41 21.86 -3.05 1.43
CA ALA A 41 23.22 -3.19 1.94
C ALA A 41 23.27 -4.02 3.23
N LEU A 42 22.31 -3.82 4.15
CA LEU A 42 22.23 -4.62 5.37
C LEU A 42 22.05 -6.11 5.09
N GLU A 43 21.25 -6.48 4.09
CA GLU A 43 21.04 -7.88 3.72
C GLU A 43 22.24 -8.46 2.96
N ASN A 44 22.66 -7.82 1.87
CA ASN A 44 23.59 -8.42 0.90
C ASN A 44 25.06 -8.25 1.30
N GLU A 45 25.41 -7.20 2.04
CA GLU A 45 26.80 -6.88 2.38
C GLU A 45 27.12 -7.25 3.82
N LEU A 46 26.15 -7.11 4.73
CA LEU A 46 26.36 -7.24 6.17
C LEU A 46 25.66 -8.46 6.79
N ALA A 47 24.77 -9.14 6.06
CA ALA A 47 23.93 -10.24 6.60
C ALA A 47 23.14 -9.84 7.87
N HIS A 48 22.80 -8.56 8.00
CA HIS A 48 22.02 -7.98 9.09
C HIS A 48 20.52 -8.02 8.78
N TYR A 49 19.96 -9.24 8.71
CA TYR A 49 18.57 -9.49 8.31
C TYR A 49 17.53 -8.69 9.10
N ARG A 50 17.75 -8.56 10.42
CA ARG A 50 16.84 -7.79 11.28
C ARG A 50 16.80 -6.31 10.91
N GLY A 51 17.97 -5.71 10.69
CA GLY A 51 18.07 -4.31 10.29
C GLY A 51 17.46 -4.08 8.90
N HIS A 52 17.70 -5.01 7.97
CA HIS A 52 17.05 -5.03 6.66
C HIS A 52 15.52 -5.00 6.78
N GLN A 53 14.92 -5.94 7.53
CA GLN A 53 13.46 -6.02 7.65
C GLN A 53 12.82 -4.74 8.21
N VAL A 54 13.51 -4.09 9.15
CA VAL A 54 13.06 -2.82 9.73
C VAL A 54 13.10 -1.71 8.67
N LEU A 55 14.22 -1.56 7.96
CA LEU A 55 14.36 -0.51 6.94
C LEU A 55 13.45 -0.76 5.73
N GLU A 56 13.29 -2.01 5.30
CA GLU A 56 12.37 -2.38 4.23
C GLU A 56 10.94 -2.01 4.60
N ALA A 57 10.47 -2.35 5.81
CA ALA A 57 9.12 -2.02 6.25
C ALA A 57 8.85 -0.50 6.23
N ILE A 58 9.84 0.31 6.63
CA ILE A 58 9.75 1.77 6.55
C ILE A 58 9.75 2.23 5.07
N ALA A 59 10.60 1.67 4.22
CA ALA A 59 10.64 1.99 2.79
C ALA A 59 9.31 1.66 2.08
N VAL A 60 8.67 0.55 2.45
CA VAL A 60 7.34 0.13 1.99
C VAL A 60 6.28 1.16 2.40
N GLU A 61 6.27 1.58 3.67
CA GLU A 61 5.34 2.62 4.14
C GLU A 61 5.54 3.97 3.45
N GLU A 62 6.78 4.40 3.24
CA GLU A 62 7.10 5.65 2.55
C GLU A 62 6.73 5.57 1.06
N SER A 63 6.90 4.41 0.43
CA SER A 63 6.45 4.19 -0.94
C SER A 63 4.92 4.25 -1.04
N ALA A 64 4.21 3.68 -0.07
CA ALA A 64 2.76 3.79 -0.02
C ALA A 64 2.29 5.24 0.17
N LYS A 65 2.99 6.06 0.97
CA LYS A 65 2.73 7.51 1.08
C LYS A 65 2.86 8.22 -0.26
N TYR A 66 3.88 7.88 -1.05
CA TYR A 66 4.05 8.43 -2.40
C TYR A 66 2.80 8.17 -3.25
N LEU A 67 2.30 6.93 -3.23
CA LEU A 67 1.09 6.55 -3.98
C LEU A 67 -0.17 7.24 -3.44
N ILE A 68 -0.33 7.33 -2.12
CA ILE A 68 -1.44 8.05 -1.47
C ILE A 68 -1.47 9.51 -1.91
N LEU A 69 -0.30 10.16 -1.93
CA LEU A 69 -0.16 11.57 -2.29
C LEU A 69 -0.39 11.79 -3.78
N LEU A 70 0.11 10.91 -4.65
CA LEU A 70 -0.18 10.96 -6.08
C LEU A 70 -1.68 10.75 -6.35
N ASP A 71 -2.32 9.83 -5.63
CA ASP A 71 -3.75 9.56 -5.73
C ASP A 71 -4.63 10.74 -5.29
N ALA A 72 -4.12 11.60 -4.38
CA ALA A 72 -4.77 12.86 -4.05
C ALA A 72 -4.89 13.79 -5.27
N THR A 73 -3.99 13.71 -6.25
CA THR A 73 -4.11 14.49 -7.49
C THR A 73 -5.22 13.98 -8.40
N ARG A 74 -5.60 12.71 -8.28
CA ARG A 74 -6.70 12.07 -9.03
C ARG A 74 -8.08 12.36 -8.44
N CYS A 75 -8.14 12.91 -7.22
CA CYS A 75 -9.40 13.30 -6.59
C CYS A 75 -10.10 14.41 -7.42
N PRO A 76 -11.44 14.38 -7.54
CA PRO A 76 -12.20 15.50 -8.11
C PRO A 76 -11.91 16.78 -7.32
N TRP A 77 -11.42 17.82 -8.00
CA TRP A 77 -10.96 19.05 -7.33
C TRP A 77 -12.08 19.77 -6.56
N ASN A 78 -13.33 19.63 -7.01
CA ASN A 78 -14.49 20.26 -6.38
C ASN A 78 -15.01 19.50 -5.15
N ASP A 79 -14.36 18.40 -4.75
CA ASP A 79 -14.76 17.56 -3.60
C ASP A 79 -13.70 17.60 -2.50
N ASN A 80 -13.66 18.71 -1.76
CA ASN A 80 -12.71 18.92 -0.67
C ASN A 80 -12.83 17.88 0.46
N THR A 81 -14.02 17.30 0.66
CA THR A 81 -14.21 16.23 1.65
C THR A 81 -13.42 15.00 1.23
N LYS A 82 -13.61 14.51 -0.01
CA LYS A 82 -12.84 13.36 -0.51
C LYS A 82 -11.34 13.63 -0.55
N LEU A 83 -10.92 14.83 -0.95
CA LEU A 83 -9.51 15.19 -0.95
C LEU A 83 -8.93 15.14 0.48
N SER A 84 -9.64 15.69 1.47
CA SER A 84 -9.21 15.67 2.87
C SER A 84 -9.17 14.26 3.46
N GLU A 85 -10.12 13.40 3.09
CA GLU A 85 -10.13 11.98 3.45
C GLU A 85 -8.97 11.23 2.81
N GLN A 86 -8.68 11.47 1.53
CA GLN A 86 -7.53 10.87 0.85
C GLN A 86 -6.21 11.30 1.50
N LEU A 87 -6.08 12.58 1.87
CA LEU A 87 -4.89 13.09 2.56
C LEU A 87 -4.75 12.53 3.99
N SER A 88 -5.84 12.12 4.66
CA SER A 88 -5.76 11.52 6.00
C SER A 88 -4.98 10.20 6.01
N LYS A 89 -5.18 9.40 4.96
CA LYS A 89 -4.52 8.09 4.74
C LYS A 89 -3.00 8.20 4.79
N PHE A 90 -2.42 9.35 4.48
CA PHE A 90 -0.97 9.60 4.48
C PHE A 90 -0.30 9.25 5.82
N ASN A 91 -1.00 9.42 6.94
CA ASN A 91 -0.48 9.12 8.28
C ASN A 91 -0.98 7.79 8.85
N GLU A 92 -1.90 7.10 8.17
CA GLU A 92 -2.55 5.89 8.67
C GLU A 92 -1.76 4.65 8.22
N HIS A 93 -1.26 3.85 9.18
CA HIS A 93 -0.45 2.66 8.86
C HIS A 93 -1.23 1.61 8.08
N LEU A 94 -2.50 1.39 8.43
CA LEU A 94 -3.36 0.45 7.71
C LEU A 94 -3.52 0.86 6.24
N ALA A 95 -3.83 2.14 5.97
CA ALA A 95 -3.97 2.63 4.61
C ALA A 95 -2.67 2.46 3.80
N LYS A 96 -1.51 2.77 4.37
CA LYS A 96 -0.22 2.53 3.72
C LYS A 96 -0.01 1.06 3.37
N GLY A 97 -0.30 0.15 4.30
CA GLY A 97 -0.20 -1.28 4.06
C GLY A 97 -1.15 -1.75 2.96
N ILE A 98 -2.38 -1.23 2.92
CA ILE A 98 -3.34 -1.53 1.85
C ILE A 98 -2.82 -1.09 0.48
N TYR A 99 -2.24 0.12 0.37
CA TYR A 99 -1.58 0.57 -0.87
C TYR A 99 -0.40 -0.33 -1.27
N ALA A 100 0.36 -0.83 -0.29
CA ALA A 100 1.47 -1.75 -0.55
C ALA A 100 0.98 -3.09 -1.11
N VAL A 101 -0.05 -3.69 -0.50
CA VAL A 101 -0.69 -4.94 -0.96
C VAL A 101 -1.30 -4.76 -2.36
N ALA A 102 -2.06 -3.68 -2.58
CA ALA A 102 -2.69 -3.41 -3.86
C ALA A 102 -1.66 -3.24 -5.01
N SER A 103 -0.44 -2.80 -4.72
CA SER A 103 0.62 -2.63 -5.74
C SER A 103 1.12 -3.93 -6.36
N ASP A 104 0.86 -5.09 -5.73
CA ASP A 104 1.21 -6.40 -6.31
C ASP A 104 0.03 -7.06 -7.05
N TRP A 105 -1.16 -6.49 -6.97
CA TRP A 105 -2.38 -7.11 -7.45
C TRP A 105 -2.80 -6.68 -8.86
N LYS A 106 -3.63 -7.49 -9.51
CA LYS A 106 -4.16 -7.23 -10.86
C LYS A 106 -5.65 -7.57 -10.91
N PRO A 107 -6.53 -6.69 -10.39
CA PRO A 107 -7.97 -6.94 -10.36
C PRO A 107 -8.55 -6.97 -11.77
N ALA A 108 -9.48 -7.89 -12.02
CA ALA A 108 -10.23 -7.96 -13.27
C ALA A 108 -11.28 -6.84 -13.39
N LYS A 109 -11.79 -6.33 -12.25
CA LYS A 109 -12.77 -5.23 -12.16
C LYS A 109 -12.54 -4.39 -10.90
N PHE A 110 -13.06 -3.17 -10.88
CA PHE A 110 -12.88 -2.27 -9.73
C PHE A 110 -13.53 -2.82 -8.46
N ALA A 111 -14.67 -3.51 -8.58
CA ALA A 111 -15.30 -4.19 -7.44
C ALA A 111 -14.34 -5.13 -6.70
N GLN A 112 -13.44 -5.81 -7.42
CA GLN A 112 -12.46 -6.69 -6.78
C GLN A 112 -11.44 -5.89 -5.96
N LEU A 113 -11.01 -4.70 -6.44
CA LEU A 113 -10.16 -3.78 -5.66
C LEU A 113 -10.86 -3.31 -4.40
N VAL A 114 -12.15 -2.97 -4.49
CA VAL A 114 -12.97 -2.64 -3.32
C VAL A 114 -13.01 -3.82 -2.34
N THR A 115 -13.33 -5.03 -2.81
CA THR A 115 -13.36 -6.23 -1.97
C THR A 115 -11.99 -6.51 -1.33
N LEU A 116 -10.89 -6.39 -2.07
CA LEU A 116 -9.54 -6.52 -1.52
C LEU A 116 -9.35 -5.55 -0.36
N VAL A 117 -9.69 -4.27 -0.53
CA VAL A 117 -9.54 -3.29 0.54
C VAL A 117 -10.44 -3.65 1.73
N GLU A 118 -11.70 -3.98 1.49
CA GLU A 118 -12.69 -4.26 2.53
C GLU A 118 -12.33 -5.43 3.44
N THR A 119 -11.69 -6.48 2.90
CA THR A 119 -11.22 -7.63 3.68
C THR A 119 -10.02 -7.30 4.56
N GLN A 120 -9.31 -6.21 4.27
CA GLN A 120 -8.19 -5.74 5.10
C GLN A 120 -8.61 -4.78 6.21
N LEU A 121 -9.89 -4.41 6.33
CA LEU A 121 -10.30 -3.37 7.29
C LEU A 121 -10.61 -3.90 8.68
N ASP A 122 -10.89 -5.19 8.84
CA ASP A 122 -11.30 -5.73 10.13
C ASP A 122 -10.12 -5.71 11.11
N GLU A 123 -10.36 -5.19 12.33
CA GLU A 123 -9.37 -5.16 13.41
C GLU A 123 -8.96 -6.57 13.85
N TYR A 124 -9.91 -7.50 13.82
CA TYR A 124 -9.72 -8.91 14.05
C TYR A 124 -10.50 -9.72 13.02
N TYR A 125 -9.96 -10.86 12.61
CA TYR A 125 -10.64 -11.79 11.69
C TYR A 125 -10.51 -13.23 12.19
N LEU A 126 -11.40 -14.10 11.71
CA LEU A 126 -11.32 -15.54 11.92
C LEU A 126 -10.62 -16.19 10.73
N ASP A 127 -9.69 -17.08 11.01
CA ASP A 127 -9.03 -17.90 10.00
C ASP A 127 -8.66 -19.28 10.57
N GLY A 128 -8.54 -20.28 9.69
CA GLY A 128 -8.34 -21.67 10.07
C GLY A 128 -9.37 -22.63 9.46
N PRO A 129 -9.20 -23.94 9.68
CA PRO A 129 -10.19 -24.93 9.25
C PRO A 129 -11.56 -24.65 9.86
N ILE A 130 -12.61 -24.98 9.11
CA ILE A 130 -13.99 -24.84 9.54
C ILE A 130 -14.20 -25.54 10.90
N GLY A 131 -14.73 -24.81 11.89
CA GLY A 131 -14.94 -25.29 13.26
C GLY A 131 -13.70 -25.29 14.16
N VAL A 132 -12.55 -24.82 13.64
CA VAL A 132 -11.28 -24.66 14.36
C VAL A 132 -10.66 -23.30 13.98
N GLU A 133 -11.50 -22.27 13.81
CA GLU A 133 -11.03 -20.93 13.46
C GLU A 133 -10.39 -20.26 14.68
N TRP A 134 -9.28 -19.57 14.48
CA TRP A 134 -8.66 -18.72 15.50
C TRP A 134 -8.90 -17.24 15.19
N ILE A 135 -8.92 -16.43 16.23
CA ILE A 135 -9.03 -14.97 16.10
C ILE A 135 -7.64 -14.39 15.89
N PHE A 136 -7.42 -13.79 14.72
CA PHE A 136 -6.19 -13.09 14.37
C PHE A 136 -6.40 -11.57 14.42
N ARG A 137 -5.35 -10.85 14.80
CA ARG A 137 -5.27 -9.39 14.59
C ARG A 137 -5.17 -9.10 13.09
N ASN A 138 -5.60 -7.90 12.69
CA ASN A 138 -5.40 -7.39 11.34
C ASN A 138 -3.97 -7.65 10.85
N GLN A 139 -3.84 -8.41 9.75
CA GLN A 139 -2.55 -8.93 9.31
C GLN A 139 -1.55 -7.81 8.97
N ILE A 140 -2.00 -6.76 8.29
CA ILE A 140 -1.16 -5.62 7.91
C ILE A 140 -0.55 -4.94 9.14
N ILE A 141 -1.37 -4.73 10.19
CA ILE A 141 -0.92 -4.10 11.43
C ILE A 141 -0.03 -5.06 12.22
N ALA A 142 -0.43 -6.33 12.34
CA ALA A 142 0.33 -7.35 13.06
C ALA A 142 1.73 -7.54 12.47
N GLU A 143 1.84 -7.75 11.15
CA GLU A 143 3.13 -7.92 10.47
C GLU A 143 4.03 -6.69 10.64
N ARG A 144 3.45 -5.49 10.60
CA ARG A 144 4.20 -4.25 10.83
C ARG A 144 4.77 -4.21 12.25
N GLU A 145 3.95 -4.46 13.26
CA GLU A 145 4.36 -4.38 14.66
C GLU A 145 5.34 -5.49 15.03
N GLU A 146 5.09 -6.72 14.55
CA GLU A 146 5.95 -7.88 14.74
C GLU A 146 7.30 -7.72 14.01
N ARG A 147 7.42 -6.81 13.04
CA ARG A 147 8.71 -6.40 12.46
C ARG A 147 9.45 -5.36 13.28
N PHE A 148 8.89 -4.74 14.31
CA PHE A 148 9.57 -3.68 15.06
C PHE A 148 9.78 -4.00 16.52
N TYR A 149 8.79 -4.60 17.15
CA TYR A 149 8.68 -4.60 18.61
C TYR A 149 8.74 -6.01 19.20
N VAL A 150 9.35 -6.08 20.39
CA VAL A 150 9.11 -7.18 21.32
C VAL A 150 7.79 -6.89 22.00
N ASP A 151 6.95 -7.90 22.15
CA ASP A 151 5.62 -7.76 22.76
C ASP A 151 5.39 -8.84 23.84
N TYR A 152 4.50 -8.58 24.79
CA TYR A 152 4.08 -9.56 25.79
C TYR A 152 2.68 -10.03 25.42
N ILE A 153 2.59 -11.23 24.86
CA ILE A 153 1.36 -11.75 24.28
C ILE A 153 0.74 -12.81 25.17
N ASN A 154 -0.56 -13.00 25.03
CA ASN A 154 -1.28 -14.15 25.58
C ASN A 154 -1.66 -15.06 24.41
N ARG A 155 -1.09 -16.27 24.40
CA ARG A 155 -1.40 -17.33 23.44
C ARG A 155 -2.01 -18.48 24.22
N ASP A 156 -3.32 -18.69 24.03
CA ASP A 156 -4.06 -19.80 24.64
C ASP A 156 -3.84 -19.93 26.16
N GLU A 157 -4.04 -18.82 26.88
CA GLU A 157 -3.90 -18.70 28.34
C GLU A 157 -2.46 -18.76 28.88
N GLN A 158 -1.47 -18.85 27.98
CA GLN A 158 -0.06 -18.75 28.33
C GLN A 158 0.48 -17.38 27.91
N HIS A 159 1.11 -16.71 28.87
CA HIS A 159 1.78 -15.45 28.61
C HIS A 159 3.24 -15.66 28.24
N GLU A 160 3.66 -15.07 27.12
CA GLU A 160 5.03 -15.19 26.61
C GLU A 160 5.55 -13.85 26.04
N TRP A 161 6.88 -13.71 26.05
CA TRP A 161 7.55 -12.63 25.34
C TRP A 161 7.73 -13.03 23.87
N ALA A 162 6.99 -12.36 22.98
CA ALA A 162 7.16 -12.51 21.55
C ALA A 162 8.31 -11.61 21.06
N THR A 163 9.34 -12.21 20.49
CA THR A 163 10.38 -11.46 19.79
C THR A 163 9.93 -11.13 18.38
N PRO A 164 10.43 -10.04 17.77
CA PRO A 164 10.12 -9.71 16.39
C PRO A 164 10.32 -10.90 15.45
N ARG A 165 9.37 -11.11 14.53
CA ARG A 165 9.46 -12.18 13.53
C ARG A 165 10.57 -11.86 12.54
N ASN A 166 11.39 -12.87 12.23
CA ASN A 166 12.21 -12.86 11.03
C ASN A 166 11.29 -13.23 9.86
N SER A 167 11.00 -12.27 8.99
CA SER A 167 9.87 -12.32 8.06
C SER A 167 10.05 -13.22 6.84
N SER A 168 11.00 -14.15 6.81
CA SER A 168 11.07 -15.09 5.69
C SER A 168 10.92 -16.53 6.16
N ILE A 169 10.00 -17.26 5.53
CA ILE A 169 9.93 -18.74 5.56
C ILE A 169 11.32 -19.32 5.24
N ALA A 170 12.11 -18.62 4.42
CA ALA A 170 13.49 -18.97 4.15
C ALA A 170 14.41 -18.84 5.37
N ASP A 171 14.17 -17.92 6.31
CA ASP A 171 14.93 -17.82 7.56
C ASP A 171 14.50 -18.90 8.55
N ASP A 172 13.19 -19.13 8.69
CA ASP A 172 12.62 -20.16 9.57
C ASP A 172 13.03 -21.58 9.12
N LEU A 173 13.14 -21.80 7.80
CA LEU A 173 13.64 -23.04 7.20
C LEU A 173 15.17 -23.07 7.02
N GLY A 174 15.89 -22.02 7.42
CA GLY A 174 17.35 -21.91 7.29
C GLY A 174 17.89 -21.82 5.86
N LEU A 175 17.02 -21.60 4.87
CA LEU A 175 17.35 -21.40 3.45
C LEU A 175 18.14 -20.11 3.20
N SER A 176 17.99 -19.09 4.05
CA SER A 176 18.83 -17.89 4.00
C SER A 176 20.30 -18.19 4.28
N LYS A 177 20.59 -19.14 5.18
CA LYS A 177 21.95 -19.64 5.43
C LYS A 177 22.52 -20.44 4.26
N LEU A 178 21.67 -20.91 3.34
CA LEU A 178 22.05 -21.61 2.12
C LEU A 178 22.23 -20.67 0.92
N GLY A 179 22.08 -19.35 1.10
CA GLY A 179 22.18 -18.37 0.01
C GLY A 179 21.03 -18.48 -1.01
N LEU A 180 19.94 -19.15 -0.65
CA LEU A 180 18.77 -19.37 -1.53
C LEU A 180 17.70 -18.27 -1.39
N ASN A 181 17.93 -17.29 -0.52
CA ASN A 181 17.05 -16.13 -0.38
C ASN A 181 17.45 -15.09 -1.42
N ALA A 182 16.82 -15.13 -2.60
CA ALA A 182 16.95 -14.06 -3.57
C ALA A 182 16.08 -12.90 -3.09
N TYR A 183 16.70 -11.84 -2.56
CA TYR A 183 16.00 -10.61 -2.23
C TYR A 183 15.11 -10.18 -3.39
N ARG A 184 13.83 -9.98 -3.09
CA ARG A 184 12.85 -9.49 -4.05
C ARG A 184 12.31 -8.17 -3.55
N GLU A 185 12.76 -7.10 -4.21
CA GLU A 185 12.26 -5.75 -3.95
C GLU A 185 10.71 -5.72 -3.92
N PRO A 186 10.11 -5.21 -2.82
CA PRO A 186 8.67 -5.06 -2.70
C PRO A 186 8.03 -4.34 -3.88
N SER A 187 6.89 -4.84 -4.37
CA SER A 187 6.21 -4.32 -5.57
C SER A 187 5.85 -2.84 -5.46
N VAL A 188 5.53 -2.33 -4.27
CA VAL A 188 5.24 -0.90 -4.04
C VAL A 188 6.49 -0.02 -4.22
N ILE A 189 7.67 -0.47 -3.75
CA ILE A 189 8.94 0.25 -3.94
C ILE A 189 9.26 0.31 -5.43
N LYS A 190 9.13 -0.83 -6.10
CA LYS A 190 9.36 -0.95 -7.55
C LYS A 190 8.40 -0.07 -8.36
N MET A 191 7.12 -0.01 -7.97
CA MET A 191 6.12 0.87 -8.57
C MET A 191 6.52 2.34 -8.42
N VAL A 192 6.87 2.77 -7.21
CA VAL A 192 7.28 4.17 -6.94
C VAL A 192 8.55 4.54 -7.70
N LYS A 193 9.57 3.66 -7.73
CA LYS A 193 10.77 3.84 -8.58
C LYS A 193 10.41 4.02 -10.04
N THR A 194 9.48 3.22 -10.54
CA THR A 194 9.03 3.27 -11.93
C THR A 194 8.27 4.57 -12.23
N ILE A 195 7.32 4.95 -11.37
CA ILE A 195 6.57 6.20 -11.52
C ILE A 195 7.51 7.40 -11.46
N HIS A 196 8.43 7.44 -10.50
CA HIS A 196 9.34 8.57 -10.36
C HIS A 196 10.31 8.71 -11.55
N ALA A 197 10.71 7.59 -12.17
CA ALA A 197 11.52 7.61 -13.39
C ALA A 197 10.83 8.33 -14.57
N THR A 198 9.50 8.47 -14.56
CA THR A 198 8.77 9.26 -15.58
C THR A 198 8.96 10.77 -15.42
N LYS A 199 9.59 11.23 -14.33
CA LYS A 199 9.65 12.65 -13.93
C LYS A 199 8.28 13.29 -13.73
N ILE A 200 7.29 12.48 -13.32
CA ILE A 200 5.92 12.92 -13.02
C ILE A 200 5.85 14.08 -12.02
N THR A 201 6.88 14.25 -11.18
CA THR A 201 6.98 15.29 -10.16
C THR A 201 7.11 16.71 -10.72
N SER A 202 7.35 16.90 -12.01
CA SER A 202 7.27 18.24 -12.61
C SER A 202 5.84 18.78 -12.54
N LEU A 203 5.69 20.10 -12.38
CA LEU A 203 4.36 20.72 -12.26
C LEU A 203 3.50 20.48 -13.52
N GLU A 204 4.12 20.52 -14.69
CA GLU A 204 3.46 20.27 -15.98
C GLU A 204 2.98 18.82 -16.08
N ALA A 205 3.80 17.86 -15.66
CA ALA A 205 3.45 16.45 -15.66
C ALA A 205 2.35 16.11 -14.65
N LEU A 206 2.42 16.66 -13.43
CA LEU A 206 1.34 16.51 -12.46
C LEU A 206 0.03 17.10 -12.94
N LYS A 207 0.06 18.29 -13.58
CA LYS A 207 -1.15 18.91 -14.15
C LYS A 207 -1.78 18.03 -15.22
N LEU A 208 -0.97 17.51 -16.15
CA LEU A 208 -1.44 16.61 -17.20
C LEU A 208 -2.03 15.32 -16.61
N PHE A 209 -1.31 14.70 -15.68
CA PHE A 209 -1.74 13.49 -15.00
C PHE A 209 -3.06 13.69 -14.25
N ALA A 210 -3.16 14.74 -13.45
CA ALA A 210 -4.37 15.08 -12.70
C ALA A 210 -5.54 15.34 -13.66
N ASN A 211 -5.30 16.06 -14.76
CA ASN A 211 -6.31 16.34 -15.78
C ASN A 211 -6.85 15.05 -16.41
N ILE A 212 -5.98 14.14 -16.86
CA ILE A 212 -6.40 12.87 -17.47
C ILE A 212 -7.22 12.03 -16.49
N TRP A 213 -6.72 11.86 -15.26
CA TRP A 213 -7.38 11.01 -14.28
C TRP A 213 -8.69 11.56 -13.74
N ARG A 214 -8.81 12.89 -13.59
CA ARG A 214 -10.06 13.51 -13.09
C ARG A 214 -11.20 13.47 -14.10
N HIS A 215 -10.90 13.33 -15.39
CA HIS A 215 -11.91 13.18 -16.44
C HIS A 215 -12.31 11.71 -16.69
N PHE A 216 -11.60 10.76 -16.09
CA PHE A 216 -11.92 9.35 -16.22
C PHE A 216 -12.98 8.94 -15.17
N GLU A 217 -14.17 8.62 -15.64
CA GLU A 217 -15.23 8.07 -14.79
C GLU A 217 -15.09 6.55 -14.64
N PHE A 218 -15.23 6.06 -13.42
CA PHE A 218 -15.17 4.64 -13.12
C PHE A 218 -16.19 4.25 -12.05
N ASN A 219 -16.57 2.98 -12.05
CA ASN A 219 -17.49 2.37 -11.09
C ASN A 219 -17.08 0.91 -10.84
N ASN A 220 -17.82 0.21 -9.97
CA ASN A 220 -17.55 -1.19 -9.61
C ASN A 220 -17.48 -2.15 -10.82
N GLY A 221 -18.15 -1.82 -11.92
CA GLY A 221 -18.15 -2.59 -13.16
C GLY A 221 -16.98 -2.32 -14.11
N THR A 222 -16.21 -1.24 -13.91
CA THR A 222 -15.07 -0.87 -14.76
C THR A 222 -14.04 -2.00 -14.76
N ARG A 223 -13.69 -2.47 -15.96
CA ARG A 223 -12.88 -3.66 -16.19
C ARG A 223 -11.40 -3.34 -16.31
N TYR A 224 -10.57 -4.36 -16.13
CA TYR A 224 -9.12 -4.27 -16.27
C TYR A 224 -8.66 -3.64 -17.60
N GLN A 225 -9.33 -3.94 -18.72
CA GLN A 225 -8.96 -3.36 -20.02
C GLN A 225 -9.15 -1.84 -20.04
N GLU A 226 -10.16 -1.32 -19.35
CA GLU A 226 -10.40 0.11 -19.23
C GLU A 226 -9.31 0.76 -18.36
N PHE A 227 -8.84 0.07 -17.32
CA PHE A 227 -7.74 0.53 -16.46
C PHE A 227 -6.44 0.63 -17.26
N GLN A 228 -6.14 -0.42 -18.02
CA GLN A 228 -4.95 -0.48 -18.83
C GLN A 228 -4.96 0.61 -19.90
N ALA A 229 -6.11 0.87 -20.54
CA ALA A 229 -6.25 1.91 -21.57
C ALA A 229 -6.02 3.32 -21.01
N ILE A 230 -6.56 3.64 -19.83
CA ILE A 230 -6.33 4.95 -19.20
C ILE A 230 -4.88 5.08 -18.71
N ASN A 231 -4.29 4.01 -18.17
CA ASN A 231 -2.87 3.99 -17.79
C ASN A 231 -1.98 4.22 -19.01
N GLN A 232 -2.22 3.51 -20.12
CA GLN A 232 -1.48 3.67 -21.37
C GLN A 232 -1.53 5.11 -21.88
N THR A 233 -2.73 5.70 -21.93
CA THR A 233 -2.93 7.08 -22.35
C THR A 233 -2.17 8.04 -21.43
N CYS A 234 -2.40 7.92 -20.11
CA CYS A 234 -1.80 8.80 -19.12
C CYS A 234 -0.27 8.75 -19.14
N TRP A 235 0.30 7.56 -19.12
CA TRP A 235 1.75 7.41 -19.03
C TRP A 235 2.45 7.74 -20.34
N ARG A 236 1.86 7.41 -21.50
CA ARG A 236 2.36 7.88 -22.80
C ARG A 236 2.45 9.41 -22.84
N ASP A 237 1.38 10.09 -22.44
CA ASP A 237 1.32 11.55 -22.54
C ASP A 237 2.26 12.22 -21.53
N VAL A 238 2.38 11.66 -20.31
CA VAL A 238 3.39 12.08 -19.32
C VAL A 238 4.81 11.91 -19.86
N LEU A 239 5.15 10.73 -20.40
CA LEU A 239 6.50 10.46 -20.94
C LEU A 239 6.84 11.37 -22.12
N ASN A 240 5.84 11.70 -22.96
CA ASN A 240 6.02 12.63 -24.06
C ASN A 240 6.39 14.04 -23.58
N ILE A 241 5.75 14.57 -22.54
CA ILE A 241 6.08 15.92 -22.05
C ILE A 241 7.36 15.95 -21.22
N THR A 242 7.67 14.86 -20.50
CA THR A 242 8.89 14.78 -19.68
C THR A 242 10.10 14.29 -20.47
N GLN A 243 9.91 13.88 -21.72
CA GLN A 243 10.96 13.38 -22.62
C GLN A 243 11.75 12.22 -21.99
N GLN A 244 11.06 11.34 -21.26
CA GLN A 244 11.66 10.19 -20.61
C GLN A 244 11.46 8.93 -21.45
N ASP A 245 12.50 8.11 -21.54
CA ASP A 245 12.44 6.79 -22.14
C ASP A 245 12.54 5.72 -21.05
N LEU A 246 11.57 4.83 -20.99
CA LEU A 246 11.48 3.78 -19.98
C LEU A 246 11.70 2.42 -20.61
N THR A 247 12.29 1.51 -19.84
CA THR A 247 12.42 0.12 -20.28
C THR A 247 11.03 -0.52 -20.48
N LYS A 248 10.93 -1.51 -21.36
CA LYS A 248 9.68 -2.29 -21.56
C LYS A 248 9.09 -2.80 -20.25
N LYS A 249 9.95 -3.25 -19.31
CA LYS A 249 9.54 -3.73 -17.99
C LYS A 249 8.90 -2.63 -17.13
N GLN A 250 9.43 -1.41 -17.18
CA GLN A 250 8.86 -0.25 -16.50
C GLN A 250 7.51 0.15 -17.10
N ILE A 251 7.41 0.17 -18.44
CA ILE A 251 6.16 0.42 -19.14
C ILE A 251 5.08 -0.58 -18.72
N THR A 252 5.40 -1.89 -18.73
CA THR A 252 4.44 -2.92 -18.27
C THR A 252 4.00 -2.70 -16.82
N ILE A 253 4.86 -2.24 -15.92
CA ILE A 253 4.47 -1.95 -14.54
C ILE A 253 3.47 -0.79 -14.49
N LEU A 254 3.73 0.29 -15.21
CA LEU A 254 2.86 1.45 -15.27
C LEU A 254 1.50 1.15 -15.90
N GLU A 255 1.49 0.36 -16.98
CA GLU A 255 0.27 0.02 -17.72
C GLU A 255 -0.57 -1.05 -17.02
N ASP A 256 0.07 -2.11 -16.51
CA ASP A 256 -0.66 -3.29 -16.02
C ASP A 256 -0.89 -3.31 -14.52
N LYS A 257 -0.05 -2.63 -13.74
CA LYS A 257 -0.05 -2.73 -12.27
C LYS A 257 -0.42 -1.44 -11.56
N TYR A 258 -0.38 -0.28 -12.22
CA TYR A 258 -0.78 0.96 -11.58
C TYR A 258 -2.30 0.94 -11.37
N GLN A 259 -2.72 0.96 -10.10
CA GLN A 259 -4.11 0.75 -9.73
C GLN A 259 -4.99 1.95 -10.07
N LEU A 260 -6.28 1.69 -10.25
CA LEU A 260 -7.31 2.73 -10.24
C LEU A 260 -7.24 3.59 -8.97
N PRO A 261 -7.80 4.81 -9.01
CA PRO A 261 -7.86 5.67 -7.85
C PRO A 261 -8.56 5.00 -6.67
N MET A 262 -7.88 4.92 -5.53
CA MET A 262 -8.42 4.36 -4.29
C MET A 262 -8.91 5.47 -3.35
N TYR A 263 -8.93 6.72 -3.81
CA TYR A 263 -9.52 7.83 -3.06
C TYR A 263 -11.01 7.62 -2.76
N SER A 264 -11.71 6.90 -3.63
CA SER A 264 -13.15 6.60 -3.48
C SER A 264 -13.43 5.47 -2.48
N ILE A 265 -12.40 4.75 -2.03
CA ILE A 265 -12.54 3.62 -1.12
C ILE A 265 -12.29 4.09 0.32
N ASN A 266 -13.23 3.77 1.21
CA ASN A 266 -13.08 4.00 2.65
C ASN A 266 -12.08 2.99 3.23
N MET A 267 -11.00 3.48 3.86
CA MET A 267 -9.96 2.66 4.46
C MET A 267 -9.93 2.71 6.00
N LYS A 268 -11.02 3.16 6.62
CA LYS A 268 -11.13 3.19 8.08
C LYS A 268 -11.25 1.78 8.62
N GLN A 269 -10.41 1.46 9.61
CA GLN A 269 -10.46 0.18 10.30
C GLN A 269 -11.83 -0.04 10.94
N LYS A 270 -12.39 -1.23 10.73
CA LYS A 270 -13.63 -1.68 11.33
C LYS A 270 -13.32 -2.28 12.70
N LYS A 271 -13.87 -1.67 13.75
CA LYS A 271 -13.81 -2.26 15.09
C LYS A 271 -14.71 -3.48 15.13
N VAL A 272 -14.13 -4.63 15.49
CA VAL A 272 -14.86 -5.88 15.68
C VAL A 272 -14.71 -6.28 17.13
N LYS A 273 -15.82 -6.54 17.83
CA LYS A 273 -15.72 -7.07 19.20
C LYS A 273 -15.25 -8.52 19.10
N GLN A 274 -14.17 -8.85 19.78
CA GLN A 274 -13.66 -10.23 19.81
C GLN A 274 -14.72 -11.21 20.32
N ASN A 275 -15.61 -10.79 21.23
CA ASN A 275 -16.72 -11.63 21.70
C ASN A 275 -17.69 -11.99 20.56
N ASP A 276 -17.93 -11.11 19.60
CA ASP A 276 -18.79 -11.40 18.44
C ASP A 276 -18.11 -12.45 17.54
N LEU A 277 -16.78 -12.45 17.44
CA LEU A 277 -16.01 -13.49 16.73
C LEU A 277 -16.03 -14.83 17.48
N LYS A 278 -15.87 -14.81 18.82
CA LYS A 278 -15.99 -16.01 19.66
C LYS A 278 -17.40 -16.61 19.61
N GLU A 279 -18.42 -15.77 19.54
CA GLU A 279 -19.80 -16.20 19.38
C GLU A 279 -20.03 -16.83 18.00
N ARG A 280 -19.48 -16.25 16.91
CA ARG A 280 -19.51 -16.87 15.58
C ARG A 280 -18.79 -18.22 15.55
N GLN A 281 -17.65 -18.33 16.24
CA GLN A 281 -16.92 -19.59 16.43
C GLN A 281 -17.75 -20.63 17.19
N SER A 282 -18.44 -20.21 18.26
CA SER A 282 -19.22 -21.12 19.13
C SER A 282 -20.58 -21.52 18.54
N ASN A 283 -21.21 -20.63 17.77
CA ASN A 283 -22.50 -20.86 17.09
C ASN A 283 -22.32 -21.46 15.68
N PHE A 284 -21.11 -21.90 15.34
CA PHE A 284 -20.84 -22.57 14.09
C PHE A 284 -21.62 -23.90 14.03
N SER A 285 -22.49 -24.05 13.02
CA SER A 285 -23.15 -25.31 12.68
C SER A 285 -22.85 -25.67 11.23
N PRO A 286 -22.29 -26.88 10.96
CA PRO A 286 -22.05 -27.37 9.60
C PRO A 286 -23.32 -27.38 8.73
N ASP A 287 -24.49 -27.51 9.34
CA ASP A 287 -25.79 -27.65 8.65
C ASP A 287 -26.28 -26.35 7.96
N ASN A 288 -25.65 -25.21 8.26
CA ASN A 288 -26.01 -23.91 7.68
C ASN A 288 -25.29 -23.59 6.35
N TYR A 289 -24.40 -24.47 5.88
CA TYR A 289 -23.78 -24.39 4.56
C TYR A 289 -24.23 -25.58 3.70
N ASN A 290 -25.47 -25.55 3.24
CA ASN A 290 -25.85 -26.32 2.05
C ASN A 290 -25.33 -25.58 0.82
N CYS A 291 -24.12 -25.96 0.38
CA CYS A 291 -23.70 -25.81 -1.01
C CYS A 291 -23.97 -27.12 -1.74
#